data_AF-A0A4Y3VGN9-F1
#
_entry.id   AF-A0A4Y3VGN9-F1
#
_cell.length_a   1.000
_cell.length_b   1.000
_cell.length_c   1.000
_cell.angle_alpha   90.00
_cell.angle_beta   90.00
_cell.angle_gamma   90.00
#
_symmetry.space_group_name_H-M   'P 1'
#
loop_
_entity.id
_entity.type
_entity.pdbx_description
1 polymer ?
#
loop_
_entity_poly.entity_id
_entity_poly.type
_entity_poly.pdbx_seq_one_letter_code
_entity_poly.pdbx_strand_id
1 'polypeptide(L)'
;MRELSRHWSLPTWNKPATPCLASRVRYGIEVTPYRLARVDRAETAVRALLAEAGIDVTDLRVRDLGDSARVEADPPLVVRIAALAGLAEALADAGFAELPYSVEPFRSGRLNTEA
;
A
#
# COMPACT_ATOMS: atom_id res chain seq x y z
N MET A 1 16.45 13.16 -16.23
CA MET A 1 17.06 13.50 -14.92
C MET A 1 16.00 14.16 -14.07
N ARG A 2 15.80 13.66 -12.85
CA ARG A 2 15.42 14.32 -11.58
C ARG A 2 14.59 15.61 -11.70
N GLU A 3 13.45 15.78 -11.04
CA GLU A 3 13.36 15.95 -9.59
C GLU A 3 11.89 16.13 -9.14
N LEU A 4 11.54 15.40 -8.07
CA LEU A 4 10.81 15.81 -6.87
C LEU A 4 9.50 16.67 -6.95
N SER A 5 8.54 16.15 -6.17
CA SER A 5 7.71 16.90 -5.21
C SER A 5 6.63 17.83 -5.74
N ARG A 6 5.43 17.28 -5.93
CA ARG A 6 4.14 18.01 -5.88
C ARG A 6 3.08 17.02 -5.37
N HIS A 7 2.20 17.29 -4.43
CA HIS A 7 1.81 18.52 -3.73
C HIS A 7 0.71 18.07 -2.75
N TRP A 8 1.06 17.65 -1.52
CA TRP A 8 0.05 17.41 -0.49
C TRP A 8 -0.45 18.76 0.03
N SER A 9 -1.38 19.30 -0.73
CA SER A 9 -2.25 20.40 -0.33
C SER A 9 -3.41 19.80 0.46
N LEU A 10 -3.24 19.67 1.78
CA LEU A 10 -4.36 19.48 2.70
C LEU A 10 -4.26 20.54 3.79
N PRO A 11 -4.77 21.76 3.51
CA PRO A 11 -5.13 22.69 4.57
C PRO A 11 -6.37 22.14 5.28
N THR A 12 -6.18 21.86 6.57
CA THR A 12 -7.14 21.92 7.67
C THR A 12 -8.60 22.30 7.35
N TRP A 13 -9.50 21.40 7.76
CA TRP A 13 -10.62 21.68 8.67
C TRP A 13 -11.53 22.89 8.38
N ASN A 14 -12.74 22.65 7.87
CA ASN A 14 -13.94 23.35 8.35
C ASN A 14 -15.27 22.63 8.03
N LYS A 15 -16.13 22.47 9.03
CA LYS A 15 -17.53 21.97 8.95
C LYS A 15 -18.43 23.05 8.31
N PRO A 16 -19.61 22.71 7.75
CA PRO A 16 -20.82 22.80 8.59
C PRO A 16 -21.94 21.75 8.32
N ALA A 17 -22.72 21.52 9.38
CA ALA A 17 -24.10 21.00 9.47
C ALA A 17 -24.50 19.59 8.97
N THR A 18 -24.95 18.75 9.92
CA THR A 18 -25.91 17.62 9.77
C THR A 18 -27.20 18.03 9.05
N PRO A 19 -28.01 17.14 8.40
CA PRO A 19 -28.23 15.71 8.70
C PRO A 19 -28.26 14.76 7.46
N CYS A 20 -28.09 13.45 7.68
CA CYS A 20 -28.66 12.31 6.93
C CYS A 20 -27.83 11.04 7.21
N LEU A 21 -28.22 10.30 8.24
CA LEU A 21 -27.63 9.05 8.72
C LEU A 21 -27.72 7.85 7.73
N ALA A 22 -28.20 8.01 6.50
CA ALA A 22 -28.62 6.89 5.65
C ALA A 22 -27.72 6.57 4.43
N SER A 23 -26.68 7.37 4.13
CA SER A 23 -25.82 7.12 2.97
C SER A 23 -24.52 6.34 3.28
N ARG A 24 -24.25 6.02 4.55
CA ARG A 24 -22.92 5.60 5.03
C ARG A 24 -22.66 4.09 5.13
N VAL A 25 -23.43 3.25 4.44
CA VAL A 25 -23.18 1.80 4.34
C VAL A 25 -23.57 1.39 2.91
N ARG A 26 -22.72 0.92 1.98
CA ARG A 26 -21.54 0.02 2.00
C ARG A 26 -20.76 0.26 0.67
N TYR A 27 -19.43 0.18 0.60
CA TYR A 27 -18.63 -1.04 0.33
C TYR A 27 -17.28 -0.87 1.07
N GLY A 28 -17.07 -1.53 2.20
CA GLY A 28 -16.56 -2.90 2.23
C GLY A 28 -15.17 -3.02 2.86
N ILE A 29 -14.44 -1.93 3.06
CA ILE A 29 -13.37 -1.80 4.06
C ILE A 29 -13.52 -0.40 4.65
N GLU A 30 -13.75 -0.28 5.94
CA GLU A 30 -13.51 0.99 6.62
C GLU A 30 -12.03 1.32 6.41
N VAL A 31 -11.75 2.20 5.46
CA VAL A 31 -10.45 2.89 5.37
C VAL A 31 -10.42 3.81 6.58
N THR A 32 -10.22 3.22 7.75
CA THR A 32 -9.95 3.99 8.95
C THR A 32 -8.62 4.71 8.71
N PRO A 33 -8.44 5.94 9.22
CA PRO A 33 -7.17 6.63 9.14
C PRO A 33 -6.01 5.76 9.65
N TYR A 34 -6.30 4.90 10.63
CA TYR A 34 -5.40 3.89 11.15
C TYR A 34 -4.99 2.85 10.10
N ARG A 35 -5.94 2.23 9.39
CA ARG A 35 -5.63 1.24 8.34
C ARG A 35 -4.93 1.87 7.14
N LEU A 36 -5.31 3.10 6.77
CA LEU A 36 -4.61 3.82 5.72
C LEU A 36 -3.16 4.13 6.12
N ALA A 37 -2.95 4.63 7.34
CA ALA A 37 -1.61 4.91 7.86
C ALA A 37 -0.76 3.66 8.06
N ARG A 38 -1.35 2.49 8.33
CA ARG A 38 -0.61 1.22 8.44
C ARG A 38 -0.17 0.70 7.08
N VAL A 39 -1.04 0.82 6.06
CA VAL A 39 -0.70 0.48 4.67
C VAL A 39 0.40 1.40 4.14
N ASP A 40 0.27 2.72 4.35
CA ASP A 40 1.26 3.71 3.92
C ASP A 40 2.65 3.46 4.53
N ARG A 41 2.68 3.14 5.83
CA ARG A 41 3.90 2.70 6.53
C ARG A 41 4.49 1.42 5.94
N ALA A 42 3.65 0.43 5.62
CA ALA A 42 4.11 -0.81 5.02
C ALA A 42 4.69 -0.59 3.61
N GLU A 43 4.01 0.19 2.77
CA GLU A 43 4.54 0.54 1.44
C GLU A 43 5.87 1.26 1.54
N THR A 44 5.99 2.22 2.46
CA THR A 44 7.24 2.96 2.68
C THR A 44 8.36 2.05 3.16
N ALA A 45 8.11 1.19 4.15
CA ALA A 45 9.10 0.26 4.69
C ALA A 45 9.57 -0.75 3.64
N VAL A 46 8.64 -1.32 2.87
CA VAL A 46 8.98 -2.25 1.79
C VAL A 46 9.77 -1.54 0.69
N ARG A 47 9.42 -0.30 0.30
CA ARG A 47 10.20 0.48 -0.67
C ARG A 47 11.63 0.74 -0.19
N ALA A 48 11.81 1.09 1.10
CA ALA A 48 13.12 1.30 1.68
C ALA A 48 13.96 0.02 1.62
N LEU A 49 13.40 -1.11 2.07
CA LEU A 49 14.05 -2.42 2.02
C LEU A 49 14.46 -2.81 0.60
N LEU A 50 13.60 -2.54 -0.40
CA LEU A 50 13.91 -2.80 -1.80
C LEU A 50 15.06 -1.95 -2.31
N ALA A 51 15.06 -0.65 -1.97
CA ALA A 51 16.15 0.25 -2.34
C ALA A 51 17.49 -0.18 -1.72
N GLU A 52 17.49 -0.62 -0.46
CA GLU A 52 18.67 -1.17 0.23
C GLU A 52 19.19 -2.46 -0.43
N ALA A 53 18.27 -3.31 -0.91
CA ALA A 53 18.59 -4.51 -1.66
C ALA A 53 18.97 -4.24 -3.15
N GLY A 54 18.97 -2.99 -3.59
CA GLY A 54 19.23 -2.62 -4.99
C GLY A 54 18.16 -3.09 -5.97
N ILE A 55 16.93 -3.25 -5.51
CA ILE A 55 15.77 -3.65 -6.30
C ILE A 55 14.95 -2.40 -6.60
N ASP A 56 14.96 -1.98 -7.87
CA ASP A 56 14.08 -0.92 -8.35
C ASP A 56 12.70 -1.52 -8.66
N VAL A 57 11.65 -0.95 -8.07
CA VAL A 57 10.25 -1.37 -8.26
C VAL A 57 9.44 -0.21 -8.81
N THR A 58 8.70 -0.47 -9.89
CA THR A 58 7.84 0.54 -10.51
C THR A 58 6.49 0.57 -9.79
N ASP A 59 5.79 -0.55 -9.81
CA ASP A 59 4.51 -0.71 -9.11
C ASP A 59 4.72 -1.50 -7.82
N LEU A 60 4.44 -0.89 -6.68
CA LEU A 60 4.36 -1.54 -5.38
C LEU A 60 3.11 -1.06 -4.67
N ARG A 61 2.28 -2.00 -4.22
CA ARG A 61 1.12 -1.74 -3.37
C ARG A 61 1.04 -2.72 -2.23
N VAL A 62 0.68 -2.24 -1.05
CA VAL A 62 0.35 -3.11 0.08
C VAL A 62 -1.15 -3.06 0.29
N ARG A 63 -1.79 -4.21 0.26
CA ARG A 63 -3.21 -4.39 0.55
C ARG A 63 -3.39 -4.96 1.94
N ASP A 64 -4.17 -4.24 2.73
CA ASP A 64 -4.68 -4.71 4.00
C ASP A 64 -6.00 -5.48 3.78
N LEU A 65 -5.96 -6.79 3.99
CA LEU A 65 -7.14 -7.67 3.92
C LEU A 65 -7.85 -7.80 5.28
N GLY A 66 -7.30 -7.22 6.35
CA GLY A 66 -7.81 -7.29 7.72
C GLY A 66 -7.00 -8.28 8.55
N ASP A 67 -7.23 -9.55 8.27
CA ASP A 67 -6.53 -10.71 8.87
C ASP A 67 -5.23 -11.07 8.15
N SER A 68 -4.94 -10.46 7.00
CA SER A 68 -3.76 -10.75 6.19
C SER A 68 -3.28 -9.52 5.42
N ALA A 69 -2.02 -9.55 4.98
CA ALA A 69 -1.42 -8.55 4.12
C ALA A 69 -1.11 -9.12 2.74
N ARG A 70 -1.26 -8.32 1.69
CA ARG A 70 -0.82 -8.69 0.35
C ARG A 70 0.07 -7.61 -0.24
N VAL A 71 1.28 -7.98 -0.61
CA VAL A 71 2.23 -7.11 -1.30
C VAL A 71 2.11 -7.39 -2.79
N GLU A 72 1.60 -6.42 -3.55
CA GLU A 72 1.53 -6.48 -5.00
C GLU A 72 2.74 -5.75 -5.58
N ALA A 73 3.51 -6.41 -6.45
CA ALA A 73 4.71 -5.82 -7.06
C ALA A 73 4.89 -6.24 -8.52
N ASP A 74 5.83 -5.63 -9.24
CA ASP A 74 6.14 -6.03 -10.62
C ASP A 74 6.33 -7.55 -10.74
N PRO A 75 5.69 -8.24 -11.71
CA PRO A 75 5.78 -9.69 -11.87
C PRO A 75 7.20 -10.29 -11.83
N PRO A 76 8.24 -9.70 -12.47
CA PRO A 76 9.60 -10.25 -12.39
C PRO A 76 10.24 -10.10 -11.00
N LEU A 77 9.72 -9.23 -10.14
CA LEU A 77 10.26 -8.96 -8.82
C LEU A 77 9.60 -9.79 -7.73
N VAL A 78 8.40 -10.35 -7.96
CA VAL A 78 7.62 -11.10 -6.94
C VAL A 78 8.47 -12.12 -6.19
N VAL A 79 9.20 -12.98 -6.92
CA VAL A 79 10.03 -14.04 -6.30
C VAL A 79 11.19 -13.43 -5.50
N ARG A 80 11.82 -12.38 -6.02
CA ARG A 80 12.93 -11.68 -5.33
C ARG A 80 12.44 -11.03 -4.05
N ILE A 81 11.30 -10.34 -4.11
CA ILE A 81 10.68 -9.65 -2.97
C ILE A 81 10.26 -10.67 -1.91
N ALA A 82 9.60 -11.76 -2.31
CA ALA A 82 9.20 -12.82 -1.40
C ALA A 82 10.39 -13.49 -0.68
N ALA A 83 11.57 -13.49 -1.31
CA ALA A 83 12.80 -14.04 -0.74
C ALA A 83 13.65 -13.02 0.04
N LEU A 84 13.25 -11.75 0.13
CA LEU A 84 14.00 -10.74 0.87
C LEU A 84 13.96 -11.01 2.37
N ALA A 85 15.15 -11.14 2.96
CA ALA A 85 15.32 -11.05 4.39
C ALA A 85 14.83 -9.67 4.85
N GLY A 86 14.02 -9.63 5.92
CA GLY A 86 13.47 -8.39 6.46
C GLY A 86 12.10 -7.98 5.93
N LEU A 87 11.54 -8.65 4.91
CA LEU A 87 10.18 -8.31 4.43
C LEU A 87 9.12 -8.50 5.54
N ALA A 88 9.21 -9.60 6.29
CA ALA A 88 8.31 -9.87 7.40
C ALA A 88 8.45 -8.81 8.51
N GLU A 89 9.66 -8.36 8.80
CA GLU A 89 9.96 -7.35 9.81
C GLU A 89 9.44 -5.97 9.38
N ALA A 90 9.66 -5.58 8.13
CA ALA A 90 9.13 -4.34 7.56
C ALA A 90 7.59 -4.29 7.62
N LEU A 91 6.91 -5.42 7.37
CA LEU A 91 5.46 -5.52 7.51
C LEU A 91 5.03 -5.51 8.98
N ALA A 92 5.79 -6.14 9.87
CA ALA A 92 5.53 -6.16 11.30
C ALA A 92 5.57 -4.75 11.90
N ASP A 93 6.62 -3.97 11.60
CA ASP A 93 6.80 -2.59 12.04
C ASP A 93 5.70 -1.65 11.55
N ALA A 94 5.12 -1.96 10.39
CA ALA A 94 3.98 -1.22 9.86
C ALA A 94 2.64 -1.54 10.56
N GLY A 95 2.60 -2.57 11.40
CA GLY A 95 1.39 -3.00 12.13
C GLY A 95 0.68 -4.21 11.50
N PHE A 96 1.42 -5.05 10.76
CA PHE A 96 0.99 -6.38 10.30
C PHE A 96 1.71 -7.50 11.04
N ALA A 97 2.20 -7.23 12.26
CA ALA A 97 2.84 -8.23 13.11
C ALA A 97 1.91 -9.44 13.29
N GLU A 98 2.47 -10.64 13.15
CA GLU A 98 1.77 -11.94 13.25
C GLU A 98 0.69 -12.20 12.18
N LEU A 99 0.46 -11.28 11.24
CA LEU A 99 -0.48 -11.50 10.14
C LEU A 99 0.21 -12.26 9.01
N PRO A 100 -0.44 -13.29 8.44
CA PRO A 100 0.05 -13.93 7.23
C PRO A 100 0.11 -12.90 6.09
N TYR A 101 1.18 -12.97 5.29
CA TYR A 101 1.36 -12.13 4.12
C TYR A 101 1.65 -12.95 2.87
N SER A 102 1.24 -12.41 1.72
CA SER A 102 1.53 -12.98 0.40
C SER A 102 2.13 -11.91 -0.51
N VAL A 103 3.09 -12.30 -1.35
CA VAL A 103 3.61 -11.45 -2.42
C VAL A 103 3.01 -11.92 -3.74
N GLU A 104 2.31 -11.04 -4.45
CA GLU A 104 1.64 -11.35 -5.71
C GLU A 104 2.05 -10.36 -6.80
N PRO A 105 1.96 -10.75 -8.09
CA PRO A 105 2.18 -9.83 -9.19
C PRO A 105 1.10 -8.76 -9.20
N PHE A 106 1.51 -7.49 -9.29
CA PHE A 106 0.61 -6.38 -9.51
C PHE A 106 -0.10 -6.54 -10.86
N ARG A 107 -1.42 -6.68 -10.80
CA ARG A 107 -2.28 -6.74 -11.99
C ARG A 107 -2.97 -5.40 -12.16
N SER A 108 -2.40 -4.51 -12.97
CA SER A 108 -3.10 -3.30 -13.40
C SER A 108 -4.31 -3.72 -14.25
N GLY A 109 -5.51 -3.51 -13.73
CA GLY A 109 -6.76 -3.90 -14.40
C GLY A 109 -7.09 -3.11 -15.67
N ARG A 110 -6.31 -2.10 -16.08
CA ARG A 110 -6.46 -1.38 -17.36
C ARG A 110 -5.14 -0.71 -17.75
N LEU A 111 -4.49 -1.25 -18.77
CA LEU A 111 -3.85 -0.48 -19.84
C LEU A 111 -3.83 -1.41 -21.05
N ASN A 112 -4.71 -1.10 -22.00
CA ASN A 112 -4.79 -1.74 -23.30
C ASN A 112 -3.39 -1.87 -23.90
N THR A 113 -3.05 -3.07 -24.32
CA THR A 113 -2.20 -3.25 -25.50
C THR A 113 -2.98 -2.67 -26.67
N GLU A 114 -2.69 -1.42 -27.05
CA GLU A 114 -2.94 -0.99 -28.43
C GLU A 114 -1.59 -1.12 -29.14
N ALA A 115 -1.45 -2.25 -29.81
CA ALA A 115 -0.52 -2.45 -30.92
C ALA A 115 -1.23 -2.09 -32.23
#